data_AF-A0A2V6RRE5-F1
#
_entry.id   AF-A0A2V6RRE5-F1
#
_cell.length_a   1.000
_cell.length_b   1.000
_cell.length_c   1.000
_cell.angle_alpha   90.00
_cell.angle_beta   90.00
_cell.angle_gamma   90.00
#
_symmetry.space_group_name_H-M   'P 1'
#
loop_
_entity.id
_entity.type
_entity.pdbx_description
1 polymer ?
#
loop_
_entity_poly.entity_id
_entity_poly.type
_entity_poly.pdbx_seq_one_letter_code
_entity_poly.pdbx_strand_id
1 'polypeptide(L)'
;NPSQDAIVQEIPAAPATTGYQIGGVWGMPAYWNGNVYFWASQDSLKAFSFTNGFLSPTPTSQSAEVSGFPGPMLTVSANGNANGIVWTIESSAQGSAILMAHDALNVATLLYSSNQNPSRDDPGPAVKFAVPTVANGKVYVGAAYQVSVFGGLSGPQPQQTPTPVFSPGSETFTSSVQVTITDDPRATIYYTTDGSTPTTSSTQYTGPVTVTTTETINAMATAPGFTPSAVASATYTRQQQPQQTPAPVFSPGSETFSSSIQVTITDDPRDAVHGIDHGHDDRNDQRDGHGARVYAQCGGQRDLYAHPAADGAADI
;
A
#
# COMPACT_ATOMS: atom_id res chain seq x y z
N ASN A 1 17.93 37.00 30.64
CA ASN A 1 17.04 37.30 29.50
C ASN A 1 17.73 36.87 28.22
N PRO A 2 17.44 35.69 27.67
CA PRO A 2 17.71 35.49 26.24
C PRO A 2 16.80 36.45 25.47
N SER A 3 17.38 37.21 24.54
CA SER A 3 16.71 38.33 23.85
C SER A 3 16.03 37.94 22.54
N GLN A 4 15.99 36.65 22.19
CA GLN A 4 15.27 36.10 21.04
C GLN A 4 14.84 34.67 21.39
N ASP A 5 13.54 34.38 21.24
CA ASP A 5 13.04 33.02 21.43
C ASP A 5 13.56 32.14 20.28
N ALA A 6 14.24 31.04 20.60
CA ALA A 6 14.77 30.08 19.63
C ALA A 6 13.69 29.08 19.19
N ILE A 7 12.55 29.60 18.71
CA ILE A 7 11.44 28.78 18.22
C ILE A 7 11.85 28.12 16.91
N VAL A 8 11.98 26.78 16.92
CA VAL A 8 12.37 25.98 15.74
C VAL A 8 11.19 25.72 14.82
N GLN A 9 9.98 25.67 15.37
CA GLN A 9 8.74 25.49 14.62
C GLN A 9 7.54 26.02 15.41
N GLU A 10 6.62 26.67 14.71
CA GLU A 10 5.25 26.93 15.16
C GLU A 10 4.28 26.14 14.29
N ILE A 11 3.28 25.51 14.91
CA ILE A 11 2.17 24.92 14.16
C ILE A 11 1.18 26.05 13.87
N PRO A 12 0.92 26.38 12.59
CA PRO A 12 0.16 27.56 12.22
C PRO A 12 -1.28 27.50 12.73
N ALA A 13 -1.98 28.64 12.72
CA ALA A 13 -3.43 28.64 12.79
C ALA A 13 -4.03 27.88 11.58
N ALA A 14 -5.18 27.24 11.75
CA ALA A 14 -5.92 26.70 10.61
C ALA A 14 -6.33 27.85 9.66
N PRO A 15 -6.69 27.57 8.38
CA PRO A 15 -7.19 28.61 7.49
C PRO A 15 -8.29 29.43 8.15
N ALA A 16 -8.39 30.71 7.80
CA ALA A 16 -9.04 31.81 8.54
C ALA A 16 -10.53 31.65 8.93
N THR A 17 -11.14 30.48 8.75
CA THR A 17 -12.54 30.19 9.04
C THR A 17 -12.77 29.26 10.25
N THR A 18 -11.73 28.64 10.86
CA THR A 18 -11.93 27.64 11.94
C THR A 18 -11.07 27.74 13.22
N GLY A 19 -10.06 28.61 13.31
CA GLY A 19 -9.26 28.78 14.55
C GLY A 19 -7.85 28.15 14.49
N TYR A 20 -7.25 27.78 15.63
CA TYR A 20 -5.91 27.17 15.70
C TYR A 20 -5.90 25.70 15.21
N GLN A 21 -4.79 25.21 14.62
CA GLN A 21 -4.65 23.78 14.25
C GLN A 21 -4.68 22.86 15.48
N ILE A 22 -4.24 23.37 16.63
CA ILE A 22 -4.34 22.73 17.93
C ILE A 22 -4.85 23.79 18.90
N GLY A 23 -5.91 23.49 19.64
CA GLY A 23 -6.38 24.38 20.71
C GLY A 23 -5.36 24.54 21.85
N GLY A 24 -5.78 25.16 22.96
CA GLY A 24 -4.92 25.24 24.15
C GLY A 24 -4.66 23.85 24.75
N VAL A 25 -3.38 23.53 24.98
CA VAL A 25 -2.95 22.25 25.57
C VAL A 25 -2.51 22.50 27.01
N TRP A 26 -3.18 21.86 27.97
CA TRP A 26 -2.79 21.84 29.38
C TRP A 26 -2.32 20.46 29.85
N GLY A 27 -2.16 19.53 28.90
CA GLY A 27 -1.59 18.19 29.11
C GLY A 27 -0.22 18.04 28.44
N MET A 28 0.23 16.80 28.33
CA MET A 28 1.46 16.46 27.61
C MET A 28 1.14 15.74 26.28
N PRO A 29 1.80 16.11 25.16
CA PRO A 29 1.72 15.30 23.96
C PRO A 29 2.40 13.94 24.16
N ALA A 30 1.97 12.95 23.38
CA ALA A 30 2.63 11.65 23.35
C ALA A 30 3.34 11.46 22.01
N TYR A 31 4.41 10.65 21.97
CA TYR A 31 5.13 10.32 20.74
C TYR A 31 5.21 8.82 20.56
N TRP A 32 4.98 8.37 19.32
CA TRP A 32 5.27 6.99 18.92
C TRP A 32 5.47 6.88 17.41
N ASN A 33 6.47 6.09 16.99
CA ASN A 33 6.69 5.69 15.61
C ASN A 33 6.59 6.84 14.57
N GLY A 34 7.26 7.96 14.82
CA GLY A 34 7.24 9.11 13.92
C GLY A 34 5.95 9.93 13.95
N ASN A 35 5.10 9.77 14.97
CA ASN A 35 3.89 10.57 15.17
C ASN A 35 3.89 11.22 16.55
N VAL A 36 3.43 12.47 16.63
CA VAL A 36 3.17 13.17 17.89
C VAL A 36 1.67 13.43 17.99
N TYR A 37 1.10 13.11 19.15
CA TYR A 37 -0.32 13.17 19.44
C TYR A 37 -0.64 14.31 20.40
N PHE A 38 -1.65 15.10 20.08
CA PHE A 38 -2.14 16.21 20.89
C PHE A 38 -3.63 16.08 21.09
N TRP A 39 -4.11 16.40 22.29
CA TRP A 39 -5.54 16.60 22.53
C TRP A 39 -5.73 17.88 23.35
N ALA A 40 -6.04 18.95 22.66
CA ALA A 40 -6.29 20.24 23.27
C ALA A 40 -7.70 20.33 23.89
N SER A 41 -7.89 21.28 24.80
CA SER A 41 -9.20 21.60 25.36
C SER A 41 -10.14 22.12 24.27
N GLN A 42 -11.40 21.65 24.28
CA GLN A 42 -12.41 22.01 23.26
C GLN A 42 -11.98 21.63 21.83
N ASP A 43 -11.17 20.59 21.72
CA ASP A 43 -10.60 20.08 20.48
C ASP A 43 -10.67 18.55 20.45
N SER A 44 -10.26 17.95 19.34
CA SER A 44 -10.13 16.50 19.16
C SER A 44 -8.69 16.00 19.33
N LEU A 45 -8.55 14.67 19.45
CA LEU A 45 -7.24 14.02 19.37
C LEU A 45 -6.70 14.17 17.96
N LYS A 46 -5.47 14.66 17.82
CA LYS A 46 -4.80 14.86 16.52
C LYS A 46 -3.43 14.21 16.53
N ALA A 47 -3.12 13.51 15.45
CA ALA A 47 -1.78 13.01 15.17
C ALA A 47 -1.10 13.91 14.13
N PHE A 48 0.18 14.22 14.35
CA PHE A 48 1.04 14.92 13.40
C PHE A 48 2.23 14.03 13.10
N SER A 49 2.65 13.92 11.84
CA SER A 49 3.91 13.22 11.56
C SER A 49 5.08 14.05 12.06
N PHE A 50 6.12 13.38 12.58
CA PHE A 50 7.34 13.99 13.06
C PHE A 50 8.51 13.43 12.26
N THR A 51 9.14 14.27 11.45
CA THR A 51 10.21 13.87 10.54
C THR A 51 11.25 14.96 10.47
N ASN A 52 12.53 14.60 10.56
CA ASN A 52 13.66 15.54 10.52
C ASN A 52 13.56 16.70 11.55
N GLY A 53 12.97 16.44 12.71
CA GLY A 53 12.81 17.46 13.77
C GLY A 53 11.60 18.37 13.62
N PHE A 54 10.75 18.17 12.61
CA PHE A 54 9.57 18.98 12.34
C PHE A 54 8.29 18.15 12.38
N LEU A 55 7.23 18.74 12.92
CA LEU A 55 5.86 18.26 12.81
C LEU A 55 5.28 18.60 11.44
N SER A 56 4.35 17.80 10.92
CA SER A 56 3.55 18.19 9.76
C SER A 56 2.77 19.49 10.03
N PRO A 57 2.52 20.33 9.00
CA PRO A 57 1.77 21.58 9.20
C PRO A 57 0.27 21.35 9.44
N THR A 58 -0.23 20.16 9.11
CA THR A 58 -1.61 19.70 9.34
C THR A 58 -1.59 18.33 10.00
N PRO A 59 -2.62 17.96 10.78
CA PRO A 59 -2.72 16.62 11.34
C PRO A 59 -2.83 15.57 10.22
N THR A 60 -2.18 14.42 10.42
CA THR A 60 -2.26 13.24 9.53
C THR A 60 -3.53 12.43 9.81
N SER A 61 -4.04 12.49 11.03
CA SER A 61 -5.35 11.96 11.41
C SER A 61 -5.91 12.73 12.60
N GLN A 62 -7.24 12.70 12.75
CA GLN A 62 -7.96 13.31 13.88
C GLN A 62 -9.13 12.42 14.32
N SER A 63 -9.42 12.40 15.61
CA SER A 63 -10.55 11.66 16.16
C SER A 63 -11.87 12.43 16.04
N ALA A 64 -12.99 11.73 16.22
CA ALA A 64 -14.33 12.33 16.19
C ALA A 64 -14.74 12.93 17.55
N GLU A 65 -14.13 12.45 18.64
CA GLU A 65 -14.42 12.90 20.00
C GLU A 65 -13.84 14.29 20.24
N VAL A 66 -14.63 15.14 20.90
CA VAL A 66 -14.23 16.49 21.30
C VAL A 66 -14.22 16.55 22.82
N SER A 67 -13.13 17.03 23.39
CA SER A 67 -12.97 17.10 24.84
C SER A 67 -13.36 18.46 25.41
N GLY A 68 -13.64 18.51 26.71
CA GLY A 68 -13.74 19.76 27.46
C GLY A 68 -12.40 20.22 28.06
N PHE A 69 -12.46 21.19 28.98
CA PHE A 69 -11.29 21.66 29.72
C PHE A 69 -10.93 20.70 30.88
N PRO A 70 -9.64 20.33 31.10
CA PRO A 70 -8.42 20.93 30.53
C PRO A 70 -7.82 20.26 29.28
N GLY A 71 -8.55 19.41 28.56
CA GLY A 71 -7.99 18.51 27.55
C GLY A 71 -7.50 17.18 28.16
N PRO A 72 -7.67 16.03 27.48
CA PRO A 72 -7.26 14.72 27.97
C PRO A 72 -5.74 14.56 28.10
N MET A 73 -5.31 13.77 29.09
CA MET A 73 -3.92 13.32 29.18
C MET A 73 -3.72 12.06 28.34
N LEU A 74 -2.54 11.93 27.72
CA LEU A 74 -2.25 10.86 26.76
C LEU A 74 -1.10 9.96 27.24
N THR A 75 -1.17 8.68 26.89
CA THR A 75 -0.01 7.78 26.88
C THR A 75 -0.09 6.86 25.67
N VAL A 76 1.04 6.29 25.24
CA VAL A 76 1.06 5.30 24.16
C VAL A 76 1.61 3.98 24.66
N SER A 77 0.93 2.90 24.31
CA SER A 77 1.47 1.54 24.42
C SER A 77 1.62 0.92 23.04
N ALA A 78 2.65 0.11 22.82
CA ALA A 78 2.88 -0.54 21.54
C ALA A 78 3.74 -1.81 21.69
N ASN A 79 3.76 -2.65 20.66
CA ASN A 79 4.74 -3.71 20.48
C ASN A 79 5.79 -3.25 19.45
N GLY A 80 6.82 -2.54 19.90
CA GLY A 80 7.77 -1.88 19.01
C GLY A 80 7.06 -0.86 18.13
N ASN A 81 7.11 -1.07 16.81
CA ASN A 81 6.45 -0.23 15.80
C ASN A 81 5.08 -0.77 15.34
N ALA A 82 4.55 -1.81 16.00
CA ALA A 82 3.26 -2.40 15.69
C ALA A 82 2.26 -2.22 16.86
N ASN A 83 0.97 -2.30 16.53
CA ASN A 83 -0.14 -2.31 17.51
C ASN A 83 -0.09 -1.15 18.52
N GLY A 84 0.25 0.04 18.05
CA GLY A 84 0.27 1.24 18.88
C GLY A 84 -1.15 1.65 19.28
N ILE A 85 -1.34 1.99 20.54
CA ILE A 85 -2.60 2.47 21.09
C ILE A 85 -2.34 3.78 21.82
N VAL A 86 -3.06 4.83 21.43
CA VAL A 86 -3.10 6.09 22.18
C VAL A 86 -4.21 5.95 23.22
N TRP A 87 -3.82 5.89 24.48
CA TRP A 87 -4.73 5.87 25.62
C TRP A 87 -4.93 7.27 26.16
N THR A 88 -6.19 7.63 26.43
CA THR A 88 -6.52 8.96 26.93
C THR A 88 -7.50 8.89 28.08
N ILE A 89 -7.35 9.81 29.04
CA ILE A 89 -8.33 10.02 30.12
C ILE A 89 -8.94 11.40 29.92
N GLU A 90 -10.22 11.42 29.57
CA GLU A 90 -11.00 12.66 29.59
C GLU A 90 -11.59 12.89 30.98
N SER A 91 -11.20 14.01 31.60
CA SER A 91 -11.60 14.40 32.95
C SER A 91 -12.50 15.64 32.98
N SER A 92 -13.02 16.09 31.82
CA SER A 92 -13.89 17.27 31.70
C SER A 92 -15.35 16.99 32.07
N ALA A 93 -15.76 15.73 32.12
CA ALA A 93 -17.11 15.36 32.52
C ALA A 93 -17.32 15.62 34.02
N GLN A 94 -18.47 16.20 34.39
CA GLN A 94 -18.93 16.19 35.78
C GLN A 94 -19.27 14.74 36.14
N GLY A 95 -18.42 14.08 36.93
CA GLY A 95 -18.63 12.69 37.34
C GLY A 95 -17.42 11.80 37.09
N SER A 96 -17.66 10.60 36.55
CA SER A 96 -16.60 9.65 36.24
C SER A 96 -15.75 10.12 35.06
N ALA A 97 -14.45 9.84 35.12
CA ALA A 97 -13.57 10.04 33.96
C ALA A 97 -13.93 9.06 32.83
N ILE A 98 -13.51 9.39 31.61
CA ILE A 98 -13.72 8.53 30.44
C ILE A 98 -12.34 8.05 29.97
N LEU A 99 -12.12 6.74 30.00
CA LEU A 99 -10.94 6.11 29.41
C LEU A 99 -11.23 5.78 27.95
N MET A 100 -10.37 6.24 27.05
CA MET A 100 -10.46 5.94 25.62
C MET A 100 -9.15 5.33 25.10
N ALA A 101 -9.28 4.55 24.03
CA ALA A 101 -8.19 3.94 23.30
C ALA A 101 -8.40 4.17 21.80
N HIS A 102 -7.42 4.76 21.13
CA HIS A 102 -7.43 4.99 19.69
C HIS A 102 -6.26 4.26 19.03
N ASP A 103 -6.43 3.83 17.78
CA ASP A 103 -5.32 3.30 16.98
C ASP A 103 -4.27 4.40 16.76
N ALA A 104 -3.03 4.13 17.15
CA ALA A 104 -1.95 5.10 17.02
C ALA A 104 -1.51 5.35 15.56
N LEU A 105 -1.81 4.43 14.63
CA LEU A 105 -1.56 4.65 13.20
C LEU A 105 -2.61 5.57 12.56
N ASN A 106 -3.83 5.58 13.10
CA ASN A 106 -4.91 6.46 12.65
C ASN A 106 -5.88 6.74 13.80
N VAL A 107 -5.76 7.93 14.42
CA VAL A 107 -6.56 8.28 15.60
C VAL A 107 -8.04 8.52 15.29
N ALA A 108 -8.46 8.46 14.02
CA ALA A 108 -9.87 8.40 13.66
C ALA A 108 -10.55 7.08 14.09
N THR A 109 -9.76 6.02 14.32
CA THR A 109 -10.26 4.71 14.74
C THR A 109 -10.26 4.61 16.27
N LEU A 110 -11.43 4.78 16.87
CA LEU A 110 -11.66 4.46 18.29
C LEU A 110 -11.74 2.94 18.49
N LEU A 111 -10.86 2.40 19.32
CA LEU A 111 -10.79 0.98 19.65
C LEU A 111 -11.64 0.63 20.89
N TYR A 112 -11.69 1.55 21.87
CA TYR A 112 -12.42 1.35 23.12
C TYR A 112 -12.77 2.69 23.77
N SER A 113 -13.94 2.77 24.39
CA SER A 113 -14.31 3.83 25.33
C SER A 113 -15.06 3.23 26.51
N SER A 114 -14.74 3.67 27.74
CA SER A 114 -15.46 3.23 28.94
C SER A 114 -16.96 3.59 28.89
N ASN A 115 -17.34 4.60 28.12
CA ASN A 115 -18.75 4.97 27.93
C ASN A 115 -19.55 3.97 27.08
N GLN A 116 -18.90 3.04 26.38
CA GLN A 116 -19.60 1.99 25.63
C GLN A 116 -20.32 1.02 26.55
N ASN A 117 -19.82 0.82 27.79
CA ASN A 117 -20.48 0.01 28.81
C ASN A 117 -20.18 0.53 30.22
N PRO A 118 -20.82 1.63 30.65
CA PRO A 118 -20.51 2.29 31.92
C PRO A 118 -20.87 1.45 33.15
N SER A 119 -21.69 0.40 33.00
CA SER A 119 -22.02 -0.52 34.09
C SER A 119 -20.85 -1.44 34.47
N ARG A 120 -19.93 -1.67 33.52
CA ARG A 120 -18.75 -2.52 33.67
C ARG A 120 -17.47 -1.69 33.71
N ASP A 121 -17.39 -0.70 32.81
CA ASP A 121 -16.25 0.14 32.57
C ASP A 121 -16.40 1.49 33.27
N ASP A 122 -15.96 1.57 34.52
CA ASP A 122 -16.00 2.81 35.30
C ASP A 122 -14.60 3.20 35.81
N PRO A 123 -13.95 4.21 35.20
CA PRO A 123 -12.66 4.72 35.67
C PRO A 123 -12.73 5.35 37.07
N GLY A 124 -13.92 5.74 37.52
CA GLY A 124 -14.16 6.43 38.78
C GLY A 124 -14.10 7.95 38.67
N PRO A 125 -14.35 8.67 39.78
CA PRO A 125 -14.52 10.11 39.77
C PRO A 125 -13.28 10.84 39.24
N ALA A 126 -13.49 11.74 38.29
CA ALA A 126 -12.41 12.34 37.53
C ALA A 126 -11.41 13.15 38.38
N VAL A 127 -10.11 12.95 38.13
CA VAL A 127 -9.02 13.80 38.62
C VAL A 127 -8.38 14.45 37.40
N LYS A 128 -8.29 15.79 37.41
CA LYS A 128 -7.64 16.53 36.33
C LYS A 128 -6.17 16.16 36.25
N PHE A 129 -5.63 16.10 35.04
CA PHE A 129 -4.22 15.80 34.77
C PHE A 129 -3.79 14.38 35.19
N ALA A 130 -4.74 13.48 35.46
CA ALA A 130 -4.42 12.07 35.67
C ALA A 130 -3.91 11.45 34.36
N VAL A 131 -2.72 10.86 34.41
CA VAL A 131 -2.11 10.19 33.26
C VAL A 131 -2.44 8.70 33.32
N PRO A 132 -3.06 8.11 32.28
CA PRO A 132 -3.23 6.66 32.22
C PRO A 132 -1.84 6.00 32.20
N THR A 133 -1.63 4.99 33.03
CA THR A 133 -0.37 4.23 33.06
C THR A 133 -0.61 2.85 32.45
N VAL A 134 0.14 2.48 31.42
CA VAL A 134 0.03 1.15 30.80
C VAL A 134 1.20 0.28 31.26
N ALA A 135 0.89 -0.85 31.88
CA ALA A 135 1.90 -1.81 32.33
C ALA A 135 1.32 -3.23 32.34
N ASN A 136 2.12 -4.23 31.94
CA ASN A 136 1.75 -5.64 31.99
C ASN A 136 0.38 -5.96 31.33
N GLY A 137 0.10 -5.34 30.17
CA GLY A 137 -1.15 -5.53 29.44
C GLY A 137 -2.39 -4.92 30.11
N LYS A 138 -2.22 -4.02 31.08
CA LYS A 138 -3.29 -3.34 31.80
C LYS A 138 -3.10 -1.83 31.76
N VAL A 139 -4.22 -1.11 31.87
CA VAL A 139 -4.27 0.35 31.95
C VAL A 139 -4.75 0.74 33.34
N TYR A 140 -3.91 1.43 34.08
CA TYR A 140 -4.18 1.90 35.43
C TYR A 140 -4.61 3.35 35.34
N VAL A 141 -5.81 3.63 35.86
CA VAL A 141 -6.42 4.96 35.88
C VAL A 141 -6.54 5.41 37.32
N GLY A 142 -5.81 6.47 37.67
CA GLY A 142 -5.98 7.15 38.96
C GLY A 142 -7.23 8.03 38.93
N ALA A 143 -8.15 7.78 39.86
CA ALA A 143 -9.36 8.55 40.06
C ALA A 143 -9.43 9.03 41.52
N ALA A 144 -10.41 9.88 41.85
CA ALA A 144 -10.54 10.34 43.22
C ALA A 144 -10.84 9.15 44.13
N TYR A 145 -9.98 8.95 45.13
CA TYR A 145 -10.09 7.89 46.15
C TYR A 145 -9.91 6.45 45.66
N GLN A 146 -9.55 6.22 44.39
CA GLN A 146 -9.38 4.86 43.86
C GLN A 146 -8.40 4.80 42.68
N VAL A 147 -7.97 3.58 42.36
CA VAL A 147 -7.32 3.26 41.09
C VAL A 147 -8.15 2.18 40.40
N SER A 148 -8.67 2.49 39.22
CA SER A 148 -9.34 1.52 38.36
C SER A 148 -8.32 0.87 37.42
N VAL A 149 -8.41 -0.45 37.24
CA VAL A 149 -7.48 -1.21 36.40
C VAL A 149 -8.25 -1.87 35.27
N PHE A 150 -7.96 -1.44 34.06
CA PHE A 150 -8.54 -1.96 32.83
C PHE A 150 -7.57 -2.96 32.18
N GLY A 151 -8.12 -3.93 31.49
CA GLY A 151 -7.35 -4.91 30.73
C GLY A 151 -8.26 -5.62 29.74
N GLY A 152 -7.69 -6.50 28.94
CA GLY A 152 -8.48 -7.40 28.11
C GLY A 152 -9.52 -8.13 28.97
N LEU A 153 -10.75 -8.23 28.47
CA LEU A 153 -11.80 -9.00 29.13
C LEU A 153 -11.30 -10.44 29.33
N SER A 154 -10.98 -10.81 30.57
CA SER A 154 -10.73 -12.19 30.96
C SER A 154 -12.07 -12.93 31.07
N GLY A 155 -12.71 -13.09 29.92
CA GLY A 155 -13.82 -13.98 29.64
C GLY A 155 -13.58 -14.58 28.25
N PRO A 156 -14.40 -15.52 27.77
CA PRO A 156 -14.36 -15.89 26.36
C PRO A 156 -14.80 -14.68 25.53
N GLN A 157 -13.87 -13.76 25.23
CA GLN A 157 -13.96 -13.02 23.99
C GLN A 157 -14.01 -14.07 22.87
N PRO A 158 -14.86 -13.92 21.85
CA PRO A 158 -14.71 -14.77 20.69
C PRO A 158 -13.30 -14.49 20.15
N GLN A 159 -12.41 -15.46 20.37
CA GLN A 159 -11.04 -15.38 19.90
C GLN A 159 -11.15 -15.21 18.37
N GLN A 160 -10.48 -14.23 17.77
CA GLN A 160 -10.57 -14.09 16.32
C GLN A 160 -9.76 -15.23 15.66
N THR A 161 -10.31 -15.84 14.62
CA THR A 161 -9.58 -16.84 13.83
C THR A 161 -8.32 -16.17 13.25
N PRO A 162 -7.14 -16.84 13.23
CA PRO A 162 -5.96 -16.30 12.57
C PRO A 162 -6.23 -15.87 11.13
N THR A 163 -5.44 -14.93 10.63
CA THR A 163 -5.56 -14.44 9.26
C THR A 163 -4.86 -15.39 8.29
N PRO A 164 -5.49 -15.77 7.16
CA PRO A 164 -4.89 -16.67 6.19
C PRO A 164 -3.56 -16.14 5.62
N VAL A 165 -2.63 -17.04 5.35
CA VAL A 165 -1.31 -16.74 4.77
C VAL A 165 -1.20 -17.34 3.38
N PHE A 166 -0.81 -16.51 2.40
CA PHE A 166 -0.55 -16.91 1.02
C PHE A 166 0.91 -17.33 0.81
N SER A 167 1.11 -18.42 0.08
CA SER A 167 2.42 -18.89 -0.38
C SER A 167 2.33 -19.42 -1.82
N PRO A 168 3.02 -18.80 -2.80
CA PRO A 168 3.78 -17.55 -2.68
C PRO A 168 2.87 -16.38 -2.29
N GLY A 169 3.46 -15.29 -1.79
CA GLY A 169 2.75 -14.02 -1.62
C GLY A 169 2.50 -13.32 -2.97
N SER A 170 2.19 -12.03 -2.94
CA SER A 170 2.03 -11.23 -4.17
C SER A 170 3.29 -11.27 -5.03
N GLU A 171 3.15 -11.59 -6.32
CA GLU A 171 4.28 -11.72 -7.25
C GLU A 171 3.93 -11.48 -8.73
N THR A 172 4.95 -11.41 -9.58
CA THR A 172 4.81 -11.35 -11.04
C THR A 172 5.19 -12.68 -11.68
N PHE A 173 4.42 -13.16 -12.66
CA PHE A 173 4.67 -14.45 -13.32
C PHE A 173 4.51 -14.37 -14.85
N THR A 174 5.12 -15.31 -15.59
CA THR A 174 5.07 -15.35 -17.07
C THR A 174 4.12 -16.43 -17.62
N SER A 175 4.00 -17.56 -16.93
CA SER A 175 3.13 -18.68 -17.35
C SER A 175 1.95 -18.87 -16.40
N SER A 176 2.18 -19.41 -15.21
CA SER A 176 1.18 -19.58 -14.16
C SER A 176 1.85 -19.66 -12.77
N VAL A 177 1.07 -19.44 -11.72
CA VAL A 177 1.47 -19.65 -10.31
C VAL A 177 0.47 -20.57 -9.62
N GLN A 178 0.97 -21.45 -8.75
CA GLN A 178 0.16 -22.20 -7.79
C GLN A 178 0.22 -21.53 -6.42
N VAL A 179 -0.93 -21.07 -5.93
CA VAL A 179 -1.07 -20.35 -4.67
C VAL A 179 -1.64 -21.27 -3.61
N THR A 180 -0.88 -21.48 -2.55
CA THR A 180 -1.33 -22.19 -1.35
C THR A 180 -1.78 -21.18 -0.30
N ILE A 181 -2.93 -21.43 0.32
CA ILE A 181 -3.46 -20.63 1.44
C ILE A 181 -3.43 -21.51 2.70
N THR A 182 -2.85 -20.99 3.79
CA THR A 182 -2.69 -21.71 5.06
C THR A 182 -3.24 -20.92 6.24
N ASP A 183 -3.74 -21.61 7.27
CA ASP A 183 -4.27 -21.04 8.52
C ASP A 183 -4.17 -22.08 9.67
N ASP A 184 -4.81 -21.85 10.82
CA ASP A 184 -4.98 -22.84 11.90
C ASP A 184 -5.65 -24.12 11.35
N PRO A 185 -5.18 -25.33 11.72
CA PRO A 185 -5.76 -26.59 11.25
C PRO A 185 -7.26 -26.78 11.55
N ARG A 186 -7.83 -26.01 12.49
CA ARG A 186 -9.25 -26.04 12.84
C ARG A 186 -10.07 -25.00 12.05
N ALA A 187 -9.41 -24.17 11.24
CA ALA A 187 -10.05 -23.11 10.49
C ALA A 187 -10.54 -23.60 9.11
N THR A 188 -11.65 -23.00 8.66
CA THR A 188 -12.15 -23.13 7.29
C THR A 188 -11.88 -21.83 6.55
N ILE A 189 -11.16 -21.90 5.44
CA ILE A 189 -10.74 -20.75 4.64
C ILE A 189 -11.71 -20.56 3.47
N TYR A 190 -12.13 -19.31 3.24
CA TYR A 190 -12.96 -18.87 2.13
C TYR A 190 -12.25 -17.79 1.35
N TYR A 191 -12.33 -17.80 0.02
CA TYR A 191 -11.60 -16.87 -0.84
C TYR A 191 -12.39 -16.42 -2.07
N THR A 192 -11.92 -15.33 -2.67
CA THR A 192 -12.38 -14.73 -3.93
C THR A 192 -11.15 -14.40 -4.79
N THR A 193 -11.27 -14.45 -6.11
CA THR A 193 -10.16 -14.17 -7.05
C THR A 193 -10.35 -12.88 -7.85
N ASP A 194 -11.50 -12.22 -7.70
CA ASP A 194 -11.87 -10.97 -8.36
C ASP A 194 -11.55 -9.72 -7.52
N GLY A 195 -10.87 -9.90 -6.38
CA GLY A 195 -10.57 -8.83 -5.42
C GLY A 195 -11.76 -8.38 -4.56
N SER A 196 -12.93 -9.03 -4.65
CA SER A 196 -14.06 -8.75 -3.75
C SER A 196 -13.80 -9.26 -2.32
N THR A 197 -14.53 -8.75 -1.32
CA THR A 197 -14.38 -9.20 0.07
C THR A 197 -14.98 -10.61 0.25
N PRO A 198 -14.22 -11.61 0.72
CA PRO A 198 -14.73 -12.96 0.92
C PRO A 198 -15.70 -13.02 2.11
N THR A 199 -16.66 -13.94 2.02
CA THR A 199 -17.63 -14.28 3.08
C THR A 199 -17.72 -15.79 3.21
N THR A 200 -18.50 -16.30 4.18
CA THR A 200 -18.78 -17.75 4.29
C THR A 200 -19.57 -18.33 3.11
N SER A 201 -20.10 -17.48 2.21
CA SER A 201 -20.74 -17.88 0.96
C SER A 201 -19.77 -17.89 -0.23
N SER A 202 -18.53 -17.42 -0.04
CA SER A 202 -17.47 -17.47 -1.06
C SER A 202 -16.92 -18.89 -1.22
N THR A 203 -16.04 -19.07 -2.20
CA THR A 203 -15.43 -20.38 -2.49
C THR A 203 -14.60 -20.87 -1.30
N GLN A 204 -14.88 -22.08 -0.81
CA GLN A 204 -14.07 -22.72 0.23
C GLN A 204 -12.75 -23.21 -0.37
N TYR A 205 -11.64 -22.91 0.29
CA TYR A 205 -10.32 -23.38 -0.12
C TYR A 205 -10.15 -24.87 0.24
N THR A 206 -9.90 -25.70 -0.77
CA THR A 206 -9.72 -27.17 -0.62
C THR A 206 -8.40 -27.67 -1.20
N GLY A 207 -7.64 -26.81 -1.86
CA GLY A 207 -6.36 -27.12 -2.49
C GLY A 207 -5.80 -25.89 -3.22
N PRO A 208 -4.56 -25.97 -3.73
CA PRO A 208 -3.89 -24.83 -4.37
C PRO A 208 -4.70 -24.18 -5.48
N VAL A 209 -4.69 -22.84 -5.51
CA VAL A 209 -5.35 -22.03 -6.56
C VAL A 209 -4.37 -21.81 -7.70
N THR A 210 -4.75 -22.14 -8.94
CA THR A 210 -3.91 -21.89 -10.12
C THR A 210 -4.27 -20.55 -10.75
N VAL A 211 -3.31 -19.64 -10.81
CA VAL A 211 -3.47 -18.32 -11.42
C VAL A 211 -2.77 -18.30 -12.78
N THR A 212 -3.50 -17.90 -13.82
CA THR A 212 -3.00 -17.84 -15.21
C THR A 212 -3.11 -16.45 -15.84
N THR A 213 -3.83 -15.53 -15.20
CA THR A 213 -4.01 -14.13 -15.60
C THR A 213 -3.77 -13.21 -14.41
N THR A 214 -3.62 -11.90 -14.65
CA THR A 214 -3.52 -10.93 -13.54
C THR A 214 -4.80 -10.93 -12.71
N GLU A 215 -4.71 -11.22 -11.43
CA GLU A 215 -5.86 -11.23 -10.50
C GLU A 215 -5.45 -10.95 -9.05
N THR A 216 -6.43 -10.70 -8.19
CA THR A 216 -6.21 -10.47 -6.74
C THR A 216 -7.03 -11.48 -5.95
N ILE A 217 -6.34 -12.25 -5.12
CA ILE A 217 -6.96 -13.24 -4.26
C ILE A 217 -7.12 -12.65 -2.87
N ASN A 218 -8.36 -12.58 -2.39
CA ASN A 218 -8.67 -12.24 -1.00
C ASN A 218 -9.13 -13.48 -0.25
N ALA A 219 -8.73 -13.65 1.01
CA ALA A 219 -9.11 -14.80 1.83
C ALA A 219 -9.49 -14.41 3.27
N MET A 220 -10.46 -15.12 3.85
CA MET A 220 -10.81 -15.06 5.27
C MET A 220 -10.98 -16.48 5.84
N ALA A 221 -10.85 -16.63 7.15
CA ALA A 221 -11.01 -17.89 7.84
C ALA A 221 -12.06 -17.83 8.96
N THR A 222 -12.70 -18.96 9.24
CA THR A 222 -13.59 -19.15 10.41
C THR A 222 -13.17 -20.40 11.19
N ALA A 223 -13.25 -20.36 12.51
CA ALA A 223 -13.03 -21.51 13.38
C ALA A 223 -14.13 -21.64 14.45
N PRO A 224 -14.48 -22.87 14.90
CA PRO A 224 -15.50 -23.06 15.92
C PRO A 224 -15.16 -22.37 17.25
N GLY A 225 -16.07 -21.53 17.77
CA GLY A 225 -15.87 -20.76 19.00
C GLY A 225 -15.09 -19.45 18.80
N PHE A 226 -14.77 -19.10 17.56
CA PHE A 226 -13.99 -17.94 17.18
C PHE A 226 -14.81 -17.00 16.29
N THR A 227 -14.50 -15.70 16.30
CA THR A 227 -15.00 -14.78 15.27
C THR A 227 -14.23 -14.96 13.96
N PRO A 228 -14.80 -14.56 12.80
CA PRO A 228 -14.10 -14.55 11.52
C PRO A 228 -12.78 -13.76 11.55
N SER A 229 -11.77 -14.22 10.81
CA SER A 229 -10.49 -13.54 10.67
C SER A 229 -10.61 -12.18 9.98
N ALA A 230 -9.54 -11.37 10.04
CA ALA A 230 -9.33 -10.29 9.08
C ALA A 230 -9.13 -10.87 7.66
N VAL A 231 -9.37 -10.06 6.63
CA VAL A 231 -9.18 -10.45 5.22
C VAL A 231 -7.71 -10.32 4.84
N ALA A 232 -7.11 -11.40 4.37
CA ALA A 232 -5.82 -11.42 3.71
C ALA A 232 -5.97 -11.10 2.22
N SER A 233 -4.98 -10.47 1.59
CA SER A 233 -4.99 -10.13 0.16
C SER A 233 -3.63 -10.38 -0.49
N ALA A 234 -3.63 -10.96 -1.69
CA ALA A 234 -2.44 -11.13 -2.52
C ALA A 234 -2.75 -10.88 -4.00
N THR A 235 -1.92 -10.09 -4.68
CA THR A 235 -2.06 -9.74 -6.10
C THR A 235 -1.00 -10.45 -6.93
N TYR A 236 -1.43 -11.13 -7.99
CA TYR A 236 -0.55 -11.84 -8.92
C TYR A 236 -0.64 -11.16 -10.28
N THR A 237 0.50 -10.72 -10.82
CA THR A 237 0.52 -9.94 -12.06
C THR A 237 1.18 -10.74 -13.17
N ARG A 238 0.42 -11.03 -14.23
CA ARG A 238 0.96 -11.68 -15.43
C ARG A 238 1.79 -10.69 -16.24
N GLN A 239 3.04 -11.01 -16.50
CA GLN A 239 3.85 -10.24 -17.45
C GLN A 239 3.28 -10.41 -18.85
N GLN A 240 3.02 -9.28 -19.53
CA GLN A 240 2.72 -9.32 -20.95
C GLN A 240 4.02 -9.64 -21.69
N GLN A 241 4.04 -10.74 -22.43
CA GLN A 241 5.12 -10.99 -23.38
C GLN A 241 5.06 -9.89 -24.44
N PRO A 242 6.17 -9.21 -24.79
CA PRO A 242 6.18 -8.30 -25.92
C PRO A 242 5.70 -9.06 -27.17
N GLN A 243 4.70 -8.51 -27.87
CA GLN A 243 4.28 -9.07 -29.16
C GLN A 243 5.52 -9.16 -30.05
N GLN A 244 5.87 -10.38 -30.49
CA GLN A 244 6.86 -10.53 -31.54
C GLN A 244 6.22 -10.04 -32.84
N THR A 245 6.78 -8.99 -33.42
CA THR A 245 6.48 -8.61 -34.80
C THR A 245 6.91 -9.76 -35.71
N PRO A 246 6.06 -10.27 -36.63
CA PRO A 246 6.48 -11.21 -37.66
C PRO A 246 7.78 -10.75 -38.33
N ALA A 247 8.73 -11.66 -38.53
CA ALA A 247 9.91 -11.32 -39.31
C ALA A 247 9.48 -10.89 -40.72
N PRO A 248 10.08 -9.83 -41.30
CA PRO A 248 9.74 -9.38 -42.65
C PRO A 248 9.99 -10.51 -43.65
N VAL A 249 9.04 -10.71 -44.56
CA VAL A 249 9.14 -11.75 -45.59
C VAL A 249 9.48 -11.10 -46.92
N PHE A 250 10.49 -11.63 -47.60
CA PHE A 250 10.84 -11.25 -48.98
C PHE A 250 10.08 -12.15 -49.96
N SER A 251 9.44 -11.54 -50.97
CA SER A 251 8.79 -12.27 -52.05
C SER A 251 9.13 -11.66 -53.42
N PRO A 252 9.60 -12.46 -54.40
CA PRO A 252 9.93 -13.89 -54.30
C PRO A 252 11.18 -14.14 -53.42
N GLY A 253 11.32 -15.37 -52.91
CA GLY A 253 12.43 -15.78 -52.04
C GLY A 253 13.78 -15.84 -52.76
N SER A 254 14.83 -16.30 -52.07
CA SER A 254 16.17 -16.39 -52.65
C SER A 254 16.27 -17.50 -53.70
N GLU A 255 16.16 -17.11 -54.97
CA GLU A 255 16.44 -17.96 -56.13
C GLU A 255 17.20 -17.15 -57.19
N THR A 256 17.83 -17.83 -58.15
CA THR A 256 18.61 -17.19 -59.21
C THR A 256 17.68 -16.69 -60.32
N PHE A 257 17.63 -15.37 -60.52
CA PHE A 257 16.81 -14.74 -61.56
C PHE A 257 17.67 -14.37 -62.78
N SER A 258 17.20 -14.73 -63.98
CA SER A 258 17.88 -14.44 -65.26
C SER A 258 17.49 -13.09 -65.88
N SER A 259 16.70 -12.28 -65.16
CA SER A 259 16.27 -10.93 -65.55
C SER A 259 15.97 -10.09 -64.29
N SER A 260 15.81 -8.77 -64.43
CA SER A 260 15.39 -7.91 -63.32
C SER A 260 14.01 -8.33 -62.81
N ILE A 261 13.87 -8.45 -61.49
CA ILE A 261 12.60 -8.72 -60.81
C ILE A 261 12.28 -7.62 -59.80
N GLN A 262 10.99 -7.46 -59.47
CA GLN A 262 10.54 -6.66 -58.33
C GLN A 262 10.45 -7.55 -57.10
N VAL A 263 11.02 -7.11 -55.98
CA VAL A 263 10.93 -7.79 -54.68
C VAL A 263 10.05 -6.97 -53.75
N THR A 264 9.03 -7.61 -53.20
CA THR A 264 8.16 -6.99 -52.19
C THR A 264 8.64 -7.43 -50.80
N ILE A 265 8.84 -6.46 -49.91
CA ILE A 265 9.03 -6.69 -48.48
C ILE A 265 7.68 -6.45 -47.81
N THR A 266 7.15 -7.45 -47.11
CA THR A 266 5.91 -7.30 -46.33
C THR A 266 6.22 -7.48 -44.85
N ASP A 267 5.75 -6.50 -44.05
CA ASP A 267 5.81 -6.43 -42.58
C ASP A 267 4.38 -6.52 -42.00
N ASP A 268 4.21 -6.64 -40.68
CA ASP A 268 2.90 -6.64 -40.00
C ASP A 268 2.10 -5.40 -40.42
N PRO A 269 0.88 -5.57 -40.97
CA PRO A 269 0.05 -4.43 -41.38
C PRO A 269 -0.36 -3.48 -40.24
N ARG A 270 0.01 -3.79 -38.98
CA ARG A 270 -0.24 -2.92 -37.80
C ARG A 270 0.83 -1.88 -37.54
N ASP A 271 1.99 -1.93 -38.21
CA ASP A 271 3.09 -0.96 -38.01
C ASP A 271 3.15 0.14 -39.08
N ALA A 272 2.00 0.52 -39.66
CA ALA A 272 1.88 1.62 -40.61
C ALA A 272 2.07 3.00 -39.94
N VAL A 273 3.27 3.29 -39.45
CA VAL A 273 3.71 4.65 -39.15
C VAL A 273 4.38 5.22 -40.40
N HIS A 274 3.62 6.09 -41.08
CA HIS A 274 4.07 7.12 -42.01
C HIS A 274 5.18 6.76 -43.01
N GLY A 275 4.72 6.42 -44.23
CA GLY A 275 5.34 6.73 -45.52
C GLY A 275 6.87 6.87 -45.55
N ILE A 276 7.55 5.78 -45.88
CA ILE A 276 8.89 5.85 -46.48
C ILE A 276 8.70 6.32 -47.93
N ASP A 277 8.71 7.64 -48.14
CA ASP A 277 8.89 8.22 -49.47
C ASP A 277 10.37 8.09 -49.86
N HIS A 278 10.70 7.03 -50.60
CA HIS A 278 11.99 6.95 -51.28
C HIS A 278 11.88 7.65 -52.63
N GLY A 279 12.04 8.97 -52.63
CA GLY A 279 12.40 9.73 -53.82
C GLY A 279 13.78 9.28 -54.31
N HIS A 280 13.80 8.40 -55.31
CA HIS A 280 15.02 8.06 -56.05
C HIS A 280 15.26 9.19 -57.08
N ASP A 281 16.25 10.05 -56.84
CA ASP A 281 16.73 11.02 -57.83
C ASP A 281 17.63 10.28 -58.82
N ASP A 282 17.05 9.83 -59.94
CA ASP A 282 17.73 9.13 -61.05
C ASP A 282 18.60 10.09 -61.88
N ARG A 283 19.54 10.78 -61.24
CA ARG A 283 20.63 11.42 -61.96
C ARG A 283 21.95 11.03 -61.34
N ASN A 284 22.61 10.15 -62.09
CA ASN A 284 24.05 9.93 -62.11
C ASN A 284 24.56 8.73 -61.30
N ASP A 285 24.39 7.51 -61.85
CA ASP A 285 25.56 6.63 -61.99
C ASP A 285 25.35 5.54 -63.06
N GLN A 286 26.00 5.71 -64.21
CA GLN A 286 26.33 4.61 -65.10
C GLN A 286 27.79 4.27 -64.87
N ARG A 287 28.04 2.97 -64.63
CA ARG A 287 29.33 2.29 -64.42
C ARG A 287 29.71 2.17 -62.95
N ASP A 288 29.31 1.06 -62.34
CA ASP A 288 30.24 0.00 -61.93
C ASP A 288 29.47 -1.10 -61.19
N GLY A 289 29.84 -2.35 -61.42
CA GLY A 289 29.16 -3.53 -60.90
C GLY A 289 29.29 -3.65 -59.38
N HIS A 290 28.38 -3.04 -58.63
CA HIS A 290 28.31 -3.16 -57.18
C HIS A 290 26.88 -3.49 -56.74
N GLY A 291 26.74 -4.61 -56.02
CA GLY A 291 25.47 -5.14 -55.56
C GLY A 291 24.66 -4.14 -54.73
N ALA A 292 23.35 -4.19 -54.90
CA ALA A 292 22.39 -3.41 -54.12
C ALA A 292 22.62 -3.68 -52.62
N ARG A 293 23.05 -2.65 -51.89
CA ARG A 293 23.12 -2.68 -50.42
C ARG A 293 21.79 -2.20 -49.87
N VAL A 294 20.96 -3.14 -49.43
CA VAL A 294 19.73 -2.82 -48.70
C VAL A 294 20.10 -2.63 -47.22
N TYR A 295 19.80 -1.45 -46.67
CA TYR A 295 19.94 -1.20 -45.23
C TYR A 295 18.57 -1.35 -44.58
N ALA A 296 18.44 -2.29 -43.65
CA ALA A 296 17.32 -2.33 -42.71
C ALA A 296 17.80 -1.76 -41.37
N GLN A 297 17.08 -0.76 -40.85
CA GLN A 297 17.42 -0.12 -39.57
C GLN A 297 16.35 -0.50 -38.56
N CYS A 298 16.72 -1.27 -37.54
CA CYS A 298 15.82 -1.62 -36.43
C CYS A 298 16.52 -1.32 -35.10
N GLY A 299 15.88 -0.52 -34.23
CA GLY A 299 16.33 -0.35 -32.84
C GLY A 299 17.68 0.36 -32.60
N GLY A 300 18.20 1.14 -33.54
CA GLY A 300 19.40 1.97 -33.34
C GLY A 300 20.75 1.28 -33.53
N GLN A 301 20.80 -0.04 -33.78
CA GLN A 301 22.02 -0.74 -34.23
C GLN A 301 21.93 -1.03 -35.74
N ARG A 302 23.04 -0.77 -36.46
CA ARG A 302 23.18 -1.11 -37.88
C ARG A 302 23.95 -2.44 -37.98
N ASP A 303 23.28 -3.51 -38.37
CA ASP A 303 23.97 -4.76 -38.71
C ASP A 303 24.17 -4.84 -40.22
N LEU A 304 25.44 -4.92 -40.65
CA LEU A 304 25.81 -5.16 -42.05
C LEU A 304 25.65 -6.64 -42.36
N TYR A 305 24.68 -7.01 -43.20
CA TYR A 305 24.74 -8.28 -43.92
C TYR A 305 25.44 -8.06 -45.26
N ALA A 306 26.71 -8.46 -45.35
CA ALA A 306 27.41 -8.56 -46.63
C ALA A 306 27.37 -10.02 -47.09
N HIS A 307 26.81 -10.27 -48.28
CA HIS A 307 27.05 -11.53 -49.01
C HIS A 307 28.53 -11.59 -49.42
N PRO A 308 29.23 -12.74 -49.28
CA PRO A 308 30.58 -12.88 -49.84
C PRO A 308 30.47 -12.89 -51.38
N ALA A 309 31.26 -12.05 -52.05
CA ALA A 309 31.42 -12.10 -53.49
C ALA A 309 32.14 -13.41 -53.88
N ALA A 310 31.54 -14.17 -54.80
CA ALA A 310 32.19 -15.30 -55.43
C ALA A 310 33.11 -14.76 -56.54
N ASP A 311 34.42 -14.71 -56.26
CA ASP A 311 35.43 -14.44 -57.29
C ASP A 311 35.86 -15.74 -57.98
N GLY A 312 35.86 -15.71 -59.32
CA GLY A 312 36.86 -16.42 -60.13
C GLY A 312 36.36 -17.59 -60.98
N ALA A 313 35.95 -17.28 -62.22
CA ALA A 313 35.99 -18.23 -63.34
C ALA A 313 37.45 -18.53 -63.73
N ALA A 314 37.73 -19.78 -64.12
CA ALA A 314 38.99 -20.20 -64.72
C ALA A 314 38.97 -19.94 -66.23
N ASP A 315 40.09 -19.45 -66.79
CA ASP A 315 40.51 -19.78 -68.16
C ASP A 315 42.03 -19.54 -68.36
N ILE A 316 42.71 -20.62 -68.79
CA ILE A 316 44.10 -20.83 -69.25
C ILE A 316 45.26 -20.55 -68.28
#